data_AF-A0A6N6PY73-F1
#
_entry.id   AF-A0A6N6PY73-F1
#
_cell.length_a   1.000
_cell.length_b   1.000
_cell.length_c   1.000
_cell.angle_alpha   90.00
_cell.angle_beta   90.00
_cell.angle_gamma   90.00
#
_symmetry.space_group_name_H-M   'P 1'
#
loop_
_entity.id
_entity.type
_entity.pdbx_description
1 polymer ?
#
loop_
_entity_poly.entity_id
_entity_poly.type
_entity_poly.pdbx_seq_one_letter_code
_entity_poly.pdbx_strand_id
1 'polypeptide(L)'
;MNQITMADSITLESPATMLPGVSPKRAQLLLRLGLVSIADLLAHQPRRYEDRRELTKIHDISHDRPVTTSGTVTEIGTKKYRGGARSVVVVVVEDCSSRLHCRWWNLPFIKNQFHVGQKLLIHGRPCAQNPLTMDHPEVETIQDGEE
;
A
#
# COMPACT_ATOMS: atom_id res chain seq x y z
N MET A 1 2.54 -29.59 33.13
CA MET A 1 3.34 -30.43 32.22
C MET A 1 2.88 -30.14 30.80
N ASN A 2 3.31 -29.02 30.22
CA ASN A 2 2.95 -28.61 28.85
C ASN A 2 4.21 -28.67 27.98
N GLN A 3 4.14 -29.54 26.97
CA GLN A 3 5.17 -29.75 25.98
C GLN A 3 5.25 -28.51 25.09
N ILE A 4 6.40 -27.83 25.12
CA ILE A 4 6.79 -26.88 24.08
C ILE A 4 7.28 -27.76 22.92
N THR A 5 6.44 -27.92 21.91
CA THR A 5 6.80 -28.60 20.67
C THR A 5 8.03 -27.92 20.08
N MET A 6 9.09 -28.70 19.86
CA MET A 6 10.28 -28.33 19.13
C MET A 6 9.88 -27.56 17.86
N ALA A 7 10.33 -26.31 17.74
CA ALA A 7 10.27 -25.60 16.47
C ALA A 7 11.04 -26.43 15.44
N ASP A 8 10.38 -26.81 14.36
CA ASP A 8 11.04 -27.34 13.16
C ASP A 8 12.21 -26.41 12.83
N SER A 9 13.43 -26.91 12.91
CA SER A 9 14.64 -26.09 12.80
C SER A 9 14.81 -25.66 11.34
N ILE A 10 14.24 -24.52 10.99
CA ILE A 10 14.44 -23.88 9.69
C ILE A 10 15.93 -23.51 9.57
N THR A 11 16.62 -24.16 8.64
CA THR A 11 18.03 -23.90 8.34
C THR A 11 18.18 -23.06 7.07
N LEU A 12 19.35 -22.45 6.85
CA LEU A 12 19.62 -21.62 5.67
C LEU A 12 19.48 -22.40 4.34
N GLU A 13 19.76 -23.70 4.37
CA GLU A 13 19.64 -24.60 3.22
C GLU A 13 18.20 -25.09 2.99
N SER A 14 17.30 -24.85 3.96
CA SER A 14 15.91 -25.26 3.83
C SER A 14 15.26 -24.56 2.62
N PRO A 15 14.35 -25.24 1.92
CA PRO A 15 13.69 -24.67 0.75
C PRO A 15 12.79 -23.50 1.18
N ALA A 16 12.75 -22.45 0.34
CA ALA A 16 11.92 -21.26 0.54
C ALA A 16 10.42 -21.58 0.76
N THR A 17 9.96 -22.75 0.32
CA THR A 17 8.58 -23.22 0.47
C THR A 17 8.19 -23.61 1.89
N MET A 18 9.16 -23.84 2.78
CA MET A 18 8.88 -24.09 4.20
C MET A 18 8.46 -22.82 4.94
N LEU A 19 8.70 -21.63 4.37
CA LEU A 19 8.35 -20.38 5.02
C LEU A 19 6.82 -20.17 5.05
N PRO A 20 6.26 -19.74 6.19
CA PRO A 20 4.86 -19.41 6.29
C PRO A 20 4.52 -18.27 5.31
N GLY A 21 3.43 -18.45 4.55
CA GLY A 21 2.99 -17.48 3.54
C GLY A 21 3.49 -17.74 2.11
N VAL A 22 4.38 -18.71 1.89
CA VAL A 22 4.79 -19.15 0.55
C VAL A 22 3.81 -20.22 0.03
N SER A 23 2.82 -19.78 -0.75
CA SER A 23 1.92 -20.71 -1.46
C SER A 23 2.62 -21.35 -2.67
N PRO A 24 2.12 -22.47 -3.21
CA PRO A 24 2.71 -23.11 -4.40
C PRO A 24 2.87 -22.15 -5.60
N LYS A 25 1.96 -21.19 -5.74
CA LYS A 25 2.06 -20.14 -6.77
C LYS A 25 3.21 -19.17 -6.51
N ARG A 26 3.45 -18.78 -5.25
CA ARG A 26 4.60 -17.95 -4.86
C ARG A 26 5.91 -18.73 -4.99
N ALA A 27 5.92 -20.01 -4.65
CA ALA A 27 7.06 -20.90 -4.84
C ALA A 27 7.53 -20.92 -6.30
N GLN A 28 6.60 -21.04 -7.26
CA GLN A 28 6.95 -20.97 -8.68
C GLN A 28 7.55 -19.61 -9.09
N LEU A 29 7.09 -18.51 -8.50
CA LEU A 29 7.66 -17.18 -8.75
C LEU A 29 9.08 -17.05 -8.17
N LEU A 30 9.31 -17.56 -6.96
CA LEU A 30 10.62 -17.59 -6.32
C LEU A 30 11.62 -18.41 -7.14
N LEU A 31 11.21 -19.59 -7.62
CA LEU A 31 12.01 -20.43 -8.51
C LEU A 31 12.37 -19.70 -9.82
N ARG A 32 11.42 -18.93 -10.40
CA ARG A 32 11.71 -18.11 -11.59
C ARG A 32 12.73 -16.99 -11.33
N LEU A 33 12.82 -16.51 -10.09
CA LEU A 33 13.82 -15.54 -9.65
C LEU A 33 15.15 -16.21 -9.25
N GLY A 34 15.24 -17.54 -9.31
CA GLY A 34 16.41 -18.30 -8.88
C GLY A 34 16.55 -18.44 -7.36
N LEU A 35 15.48 -18.14 -6.60
CA LEU A 35 15.47 -18.15 -5.14
C LEU A 35 14.90 -19.50 -4.67
N VAL A 36 15.79 -20.44 -4.32
CA VAL A 36 15.42 -21.83 -3.98
C VAL A 36 15.51 -22.06 -2.47
N SER A 37 16.55 -21.51 -1.84
CA SER A 37 16.81 -21.68 -0.41
C SER A 37 16.48 -20.42 0.40
N ILE A 38 16.43 -20.56 1.72
CA ILE A 38 16.28 -19.42 2.64
C ILE A 38 17.51 -18.52 2.62
N ALA A 39 18.70 -19.07 2.40
CA ALA A 39 19.91 -18.28 2.18
C ALA A 39 19.77 -17.33 0.98
N ASP A 40 19.22 -17.82 -0.14
CA ASP A 40 19.02 -17.00 -1.35
C ASP A 40 18.03 -15.86 -1.10
N LEU A 41 16.96 -16.14 -0.36
CA LEU A 41 15.97 -15.13 0.03
C LEU A 41 16.58 -14.02 0.88
N LEU A 42 17.40 -14.37 1.88
CA LEU A 42 18.07 -13.40 2.74
C LEU A 42 19.14 -12.60 1.99
N ALA A 43 19.79 -13.22 1.01
CA ALA A 43 20.76 -12.55 0.15
C ALA A 43 20.09 -11.67 -0.93
N HIS A 44 18.79 -11.82 -1.16
CA HIS A 44 18.05 -11.06 -2.17
C HIS A 44 17.78 -9.62 -1.70
N GLN A 45 18.73 -8.73 -1.99
CA GLN A 45 18.63 -7.33 -1.61
C GLN A 45 17.51 -6.60 -2.38
N PRO A 46 16.77 -5.69 -1.72
CA PRO A 46 15.80 -4.84 -2.40
C PRO A 46 16.46 -4.02 -3.52
N ARG A 47 15.83 -4.01 -4.69
CA ARG A 47 16.29 -3.18 -5.82
C ARG A 47 16.23 -1.68 -5.52
N ARG A 48 15.28 -1.27 -4.68
CA ARG A 48 15.06 0.13 -4.29
C ARG A 48 14.55 0.17 -2.86
N TYR A 49 15.14 1.05 -2.05
CA TYR A 49 14.59 1.43 -0.77
C TYR A 49 13.72 2.68 -0.96
N GLU A 50 12.47 2.62 -0.48
CA GLU A 50 11.57 3.77 -0.46
C GLU A 50 11.55 4.34 0.95
N ASP A 51 12.10 5.55 1.12
CA ASP A 51 11.98 6.26 2.40
C ASP A 51 10.60 6.93 2.49
N ARG A 52 9.76 6.40 3.37
CA ARG A 52 8.40 6.89 3.62
C ARG A 52 8.28 7.64 4.95
N ARG A 53 9.40 7.97 5.59
CA ARG A 53 9.41 8.66 6.90
C ARG A 53 9.07 10.15 6.79
N GLU A 54 9.38 10.76 5.67
CA GLU A 54 9.12 12.18 5.44
C GLU A 54 7.68 12.40 5.00
N LEU A 55 6.89 13.01 5.88
CA LEU A 55 5.55 13.47 5.56
C LEU A 55 5.64 14.85 4.90
N THR A 56 5.21 14.92 3.65
CA THR A 56 5.06 16.18 2.91
C THR A 56 3.65 16.70 3.12
N LYS A 57 3.50 18.00 3.42
CA LYS A 57 2.17 18.64 3.48
C LYS A 57 1.54 18.62 2.09
N ILE A 58 0.21 18.51 2.03
CA ILE A 58 -0.51 18.39 0.75
C ILE A 58 -0.21 19.60 -0.18
N HIS A 59 -0.08 20.80 0.39
CA HIS A 59 0.22 22.01 -0.37
C HIS A 59 1.61 21.98 -1.05
N ASP A 60 2.58 21.29 -0.44
CA ASP A 60 3.98 21.31 -0.89
C ASP A 60 4.32 20.12 -1.81
N ILE A 61 3.29 19.38 -2.25
CA ILE A 61 3.44 18.22 -3.12
C ILE A 61 3.93 18.65 -4.52
N SER A 62 5.06 18.09 -4.94
CA SER A 62 5.67 18.29 -6.27
C SER A 62 5.36 17.12 -7.23
N HIS A 63 5.28 17.41 -8.54
CA HIS A 63 4.91 16.44 -9.59
C HIS A 63 6.00 15.47 -10.04
N ASP A 64 7.23 15.69 -9.60
CA ASP A 64 8.41 14.99 -10.06
C ASP A 64 8.60 13.63 -9.37
N ARG A 65 8.21 13.51 -8.10
CA ARG A 65 8.52 12.35 -7.25
C ARG A 65 7.29 11.77 -6.54
N PRO A 66 7.33 10.46 -6.19
CA PRO A 66 6.38 9.93 -5.23
C PRO A 66 6.58 10.61 -3.88
N VAL A 67 5.48 10.96 -3.23
CA VAL A 67 5.47 11.63 -1.93
C VAL A 67 4.59 10.86 -0.96
N THR A 68 4.92 10.97 0.32
CA THR A 68 4.08 10.48 1.41
C THR A 68 3.43 11.67 2.09
N THR A 69 2.11 11.64 2.26
CA THR A 69 1.34 12.67 2.97
C THR A 69 0.33 12.02 3.89
N SER A 70 -0.07 12.73 4.94
CA SER A 70 -1.17 12.32 5.80
C SER A 70 -2.33 13.31 5.69
N GLY A 71 -3.55 12.84 5.91
CA GLY A 71 -4.70 13.73 6.05
C GLY A 71 -5.97 12.97 6.44
N THR A 72 -7.05 13.71 6.62
CA THR A 72 -8.35 13.18 7.05
C THR A 72 -9.31 13.10 5.87
N VAL A 73 -10.01 11.98 5.72
CA VAL A 73 -11.03 11.81 4.68
C VAL A 73 -12.19 12.76 4.94
N THR A 74 -12.49 13.62 3.97
CA THR A 74 -13.63 14.54 4.04
C THR A 74 -14.78 14.09 3.16
N GLU A 75 -14.50 13.53 1.99
CA GLU A 75 -15.53 13.10 1.05
C GLU A 75 -15.16 11.78 0.35
N ILE A 76 -16.16 10.95 0.08
CA ILE A 76 -16.02 9.72 -0.70
C ILE A 76 -17.08 9.72 -1.80
N GLY A 77 -16.63 9.77 -3.04
CA GLY A 77 -17.46 9.75 -4.23
C GLY A 77 -17.22 8.49 -5.07
N THR A 78 -18.26 8.01 -5.75
CA THR A 78 -18.11 6.99 -6.80
C THR A 78 -18.81 7.45 -8.06
N LYS A 79 -18.06 7.58 -9.15
CA LYS A 79 -18.60 7.92 -10.46
C LYS A 79 -18.54 6.70 -11.38
N LYS A 80 -19.67 6.36 -11.98
CA LYS A 80 -19.78 5.32 -13.00
C LYS A 80 -19.79 5.97 -14.38
N TYR A 81 -19.04 5.42 -15.30
CA TYR A 81 -18.90 5.87 -16.68
C TYR A 81 -19.35 4.77 -17.65
N ARG A 82 -19.76 5.17 -18.88
CA ARG A 82 -20.16 4.25 -19.96
C ARG A 82 -21.21 3.22 -19.49
N GLY A 83 -22.31 3.68 -18.90
CA GLY A 83 -23.39 2.80 -18.44
C GLY A 83 -23.02 1.84 -17.29
N GLY A 84 -21.90 2.07 -16.60
CA GLY A 84 -21.43 1.22 -15.50
C GLY A 84 -20.24 0.32 -15.85
N ALA A 85 -19.80 0.30 -17.11
CA ALA A 85 -18.65 -0.51 -17.55
C ALA A 85 -17.31 -0.03 -16.97
N ARG A 86 -17.21 1.24 -16.56
CA ARG A 86 -16.05 1.78 -15.83
C ARG A 86 -16.51 2.50 -14.58
N SER A 87 -15.72 2.40 -13.52
CA SER A 87 -15.98 3.13 -12.27
C SER A 87 -14.74 3.90 -11.84
N VAL A 88 -14.97 4.99 -11.14
CA VAL A 88 -13.91 5.77 -10.49
C VAL A 88 -14.38 6.03 -9.07
N VAL A 89 -13.64 5.53 -8.10
CA VAL A 89 -13.80 5.93 -6.70
C VAL A 89 -12.87 7.10 -6.46
N VAL A 90 -13.40 8.17 -5.89
CA VAL A 90 -12.63 9.37 -5.51
C VAL A 90 -12.77 9.54 -4.02
N VAL A 91 -11.66 9.51 -3.29
CA VAL A 91 -11.59 9.85 -1.86
C VAL A 91 -10.89 11.19 -1.77
N VAL A 92 -11.55 12.18 -1.20
CA VAL A 92 -10.96 13.49 -0.93
C VAL A 92 -10.42 13.46 0.48
N VAL A 93 -9.14 13.79 0.60
CA VAL A 93 -8.42 13.86 1.86
C VAL A 93 -7.94 15.29 2.05
N GLU A 94 -8.16 15.82 3.25
CA GLU A 94 -7.80 17.18 3.61
C GLU A 94 -6.79 17.15 4.75
N ASP A 95 -5.76 17.98 4.62
CA ASP A 95 -4.84 18.34 5.69
C ASP A 95 -5.13 19.80 6.10
N CYS A 96 -4.47 20.31 7.14
CA CYS A 96 -4.54 21.72 7.53
C CYS A 96 -4.16 22.70 6.40
N SER A 97 -3.52 22.21 5.34
CA SER A 97 -2.97 23.02 4.25
C SER A 97 -3.82 23.02 2.97
N SER A 98 -4.21 21.84 2.45
CA SER A 98 -5.00 21.75 1.20
C SER A 98 -5.67 20.38 1.04
N ARG A 99 -6.36 20.17 -0.09
CA ARG A 99 -7.11 18.95 -0.41
C ARG A 99 -6.42 18.12 -1.48
N LEU A 100 -6.42 16.81 -1.29
CA LEU A 100 -5.90 15.80 -2.21
C LEU A 100 -7.02 14.87 -2.67
N HIS A 101 -7.13 14.69 -3.98
CA HIS A 101 -8.06 13.76 -4.60
C HIS A 101 -7.36 12.43 -4.91
N CYS A 102 -7.67 11.38 -4.15
CA CYS A 102 -7.19 10.03 -4.42
C CYS A 102 -8.20 9.30 -5.30
N ARG A 103 -7.78 8.84 -6.50
CA ARG A 103 -8.65 8.18 -7.46
C ARG A 103 -8.25 6.73 -7.68
N TRP A 104 -9.24 5.85 -7.73
CA TRP A 104 -9.08 4.46 -8.12
C TRP A 104 -10.00 4.13 -9.29
N TRP A 105 -9.39 3.72 -10.41
CA TRP A 105 -10.10 3.31 -11.61
C TRP A 105 -10.49 1.84 -11.53
N ASN A 106 -11.75 1.52 -11.83
CA ASN A 106 -12.33 0.18 -11.89
C ASN A 106 -12.19 -0.66 -10.60
N LEU A 107 -12.00 -0.02 -9.44
CA LEU A 107 -11.90 -0.67 -8.13
C LEU A 107 -13.02 -0.18 -7.19
N PRO A 108 -14.30 -0.53 -7.46
CA PRO A 108 -15.44 -0.01 -6.68
C PRO A 108 -15.46 -0.48 -5.22
N PHE A 109 -14.76 -1.57 -4.89
CA PHE A 109 -14.68 -2.10 -3.52
C PHE A 109 -13.86 -1.22 -2.57
N ILE A 110 -12.98 -0.37 -3.11
CA ILE A 110 -12.13 0.54 -2.32
C ILE A 110 -12.97 1.49 -1.47
N LYS A 111 -14.14 1.91 -1.96
CA LYS A 111 -15.03 2.81 -1.23
C LYS A 111 -15.43 2.28 0.16
N ASN A 112 -15.47 0.96 0.34
CA ASN A 112 -15.90 0.32 1.59
C ASN A 112 -14.75 0.19 2.60
N GLN A 113 -13.51 0.49 2.20
CA GLN A 113 -12.35 0.44 3.08
C GLN A 113 -12.13 1.75 3.84
N PHE A 114 -12.83 2.80 3.44
CA PHE A 114 -12.67 4.14 3.99
C PHE A 114 -13.99 4.71 4.48
N HIS A 115 -13.93 5.52 5.52
CA HIS A 115 -15.06 6.34 5.99
C HIS A 115 -14.64 7.79 6.16
N VAL A 116 -15.62 8.69 6.13
CA VAL A 116 -15.40 10.12 6.41
C VAL A 116 -14.90 10.27 7.86
N GLY A 117 -13.95 11.18 8.07
CA GLY A 117 -13.29 11.41 9.36
C GLY A 117 -12.09 10.49 9.64
N GLN A 118 -11.83 9.50 8.80
CA GLN A 118 -10.68 8.60 8.96
C GLN A 118 -9.36 9.29 8.61
N LYS A 119 -8.32 9.08 9.42
CA LYS A 119 -6.97 9.57 9.13
C LYS A 119 -6.21 8.54 8.30
N LEU A 120 -5.66 9.00 7.18
CA LEU A 120 -4.99 8.16 6.21
C LEU A 120 -3.56 8.63 5.97
N LEU A 121 -2.67 7.66 5.82
CA LEU A 121 -1.34 7.84 5.23
C LEU A 121 -1.42 7.48 3.75
N ILE A 122 -0.98 8.38 2.89
CA ILE A 122 -1.13 8.27 1.44
C ILE A 122 0.25 8.38 0.83
N HIS A 123 0.65 7.36 0.08
CA HIS A 123 1.88 7.35 -0.68
C HIS A 123 1.57 7.21 -2.16
N GLY A 124 2.08 8.14 -2.97
CA GLY A 124 1.83 8.09 -4.40
C GLY A 124 2.46 9.23 -5.16
N ARG A 125 2.40 9.11 -6.49
CA ARG A 125 2.82 10.17 -7.39
C ARG A 125 1.62 11.01 -7.81
N PRO A 126 1.65 12.34 -7.63
CA PRO A 126 0.59 13.22 -8.09
C PRO A 126 0.54 13.30 -9.63
N CYS A 127 -0.65 13.14 -10.18
CA CYS A 127 -0.96 13.11 -11.62
C CYS A 127 -1.43 14.49 -12.14
N ALA A 128 -2.09 15.30 -11.30
CA ALA A 128 -2.55 16.66 -11.65
C ALA A 128 -2.49 17.59 -10.43
N GLN A 129 -2.27 18.90 -10.63
CA GLN A 129 -2.16 19.90 -9.55
C GLN A 129 -3.47 20.61 -9.23
N ASN A 130 -4.41 20.69 -10.19
CA ASN A 130 -5.60 21.53 -10.05
C ASN A 130 -6.87 20.84 -10.59
N PRO A 131 -7.61 20.08 -9.78
CA PRO A 131 -7.34 19.78 -8.36
C PRO A 131 -6.17 18.81 -8.18
N LEU A 132 -5.46 18.90 -7.05
CA LEU A 132 -4.35 18.01 -6.75
C LEU A 132 -4.86 16.57 -6.66
N THR A 133 -4.31 15.69 -7.51
CA THR A 133 -4.88 14.36 -7.73
C THR A 133 -3.80 13.29 -7.80
N MET A 134 -4.03 12.15 -7.15
CA MET A 134 -3.22 10.93 -7.27
C MET A 134 -4.07 9.78 -7.81
N ASP A 135 -3.53 9.06 -8.80
CA ASP A 135 -4.16 7.85 -9.33
C ASP A 135 -3.53 6.62 -8.68
N HIS A 136 -4.37 5.73 -8.15
CA HIS A 136 -3.98 4.51 -7.43
C HIS A 136 -2.88 4.72 -6.37
N PRO A 137 -3.02 5.70 -5.46
CA PRO A 137 -2.08 5.81 -4.35
C PRO A 137 -2.20 4.59 -3.43
N GLU A 138 -1.08 4.25 -2.80
CA GLU A 138 -1.05 3.33 -1.68
C GLU A 138 -1.55 4.06 -0.45
N VAL A 139 -2.49 3.45 0.27
CA VAL A 139 -3.17 4.09 1.38
C VAL A 139 -3.17 3.14 2.57
N GLU A 140 -2.75 3.66 3.70
CA GLU A 140 -2.74 2.98 4.98
C GLU A 140 -3.60 3.75 5.97
N THR A 141 -4.37 3.03 6.78
CA THR A 141 -5.14 3.67 7.85
C THR A 141 -4.22 3.88 9.04
N ILE A 142 -4.14 5.12 9.50
CA ILE A 142 -3.49 5.42 10.76
C ILE A 142 -4.52 5.09 11.83
N GLN A 143 -4.36 3.95 12.49
CA GLN A 143 -5.02 3.73 13.78
C GLN A 143 -4.32 4.66 14.75
N ASP A 144 -5.01 5.69 15.23
CA ASP A 144 -4.53 6.43 16.40
C ASP A 144 -4.44 5.39 17.52
N GLY A 145 -3.21 5.00 17.85
CA GLY A 145 -2.97 4.14 18.99
C GLY A 145 -3.44 4.87 20.23
N GLU A 146 -4.60 4.48 20.75
CA GLU A 146 -4.83 4.57 22.17
C GLU A 146 -3.74 3.72 22.84
N GLU A 147 -2.83 4.39 23.54
CA GLU A 147 -1.94 3.77 24.53
C GLU A 147 -2.74 2.94 25.54
#